data_AF-Q12C22-F1
#
_entry.id   AF-Q12C22-F1
#
_cell.length_a   1.000
_cell.length_b   1.000
_cell.length_c   1.000
_cell.angle_alpha   90.00
_cell.angle_beta   90.00
_cell.angle_gamma   90.00
#
_symmetry.space_group_name_H-M   'P 1'
#
loop_
_entity.id
_entity.type
_entity.pdbx_description
1 polymer ?
#
loop_
_entity_poly.entity_id
_entity_poly.type
_entity_poly.pdbx_seq_one_letter_code
_entity_poly.pdbx_strand_id
1 'polypeptide(L)' 'MTRKYIDCREFPSDMNCTVALAADSDKELLEAAVQHAVAIHQHQDTPELRTQLQQLFKVGTPPVEAPAK' A
#
# COMPACT_ATOMS: atom_id res chain seq x y z
N MET A 1 -10.40 15.21 -5.88
CA MET A 1 -9.14 14.49 -5.58
C MET A 1 -9.11 13.23 -6.41
N THR A 2 -7.95 12.81 -6.88
CA THR A 2 -7.84 11.62 -7.74
C THR A 2 -7.65 10.41 -6.85
N ARG A 3 -8.52 9.40 -6.99
CA ARG A 3 -8.40 8.11 -6.28
C ARG A 3 -7.00 7.54 -6.51
N LYS A 4 -6.38 7.03 -5.44
CA LYS A 4 -5.07 6.37 -5.50
C LYS A 4 -5.12 5.04 -4.78
N TYR A 5 -4.14 4.19 -5.08
CA TYR A 5 -4.01 2.89 -4.45
C TYR A 5 -2.55 2.48 -4.24
N ILE A 6 -2.36 1.54 -3.31
CA ILE A 6 -1.14 0.75 -3.14
C ILE A 6 -1.55 -0.72 -3.23
N ASP A 7 -0.77 -1.52 -3.95
CA ASP A 7 -1.06 -2.93 -4.14
C ASP A 7 0.04 -3.78 -3.52
N CYS A 8 -0.24 -4.42 -2.39
CA CYS A 8 0.75 -5.24 -1.69
C CYS A 8 1.08 -6.53 -2.46
N ARG A 9 0.26 -6.90 -3.46
CA ARG A 9 0.47 -8.10 -4.30
C ARG A 9 1.67 -7.94 -5.23
N GLU A 10 2.09 -6.70 -5.49
CA GLU A 10 3.19 -6.35 -6.39
C GLU A 10 4.57 -6.62 -5.81
N PHE A 11 4.66 -6.80 -4.49
CA PHE A 11 5.94 -6.94 -3.82
C PHE A 11 6.14 -8.39 -3.36
N PRO A 12 7.30 -9.01 -3.66
CA PRO A 12 7.65 -10.28 -3.04
C PRO A 12 7.84 -10.03 -1.54
N SER A 13 6.87 -10.49 -0.75
CA SER A 13 6.93 -10.45 0.71
C SER A 13 6.67 -11.84 1.26
N ASP A 14 7.39 -12.21 2.33
CA ASP A 14 7.16 -13.44 3.08
C ASP A 14 5.70 -13.60 3.52
N MET A 15 4.99 -12.50 3.75
CA MET A 15 3.58 -12.49 4.18
C MET A 15 2.59 -12.83 3.05
N ASN A 16 3.02 -12.84 1.78
CA ASN A 16 2.18 -13.14 0.61
C ASN A 16 0.81 -12.43 0.60
N CYS A 17 0.81 -11.14 0.93
CA CYS A 17 -0.40 -10.33 1.05
C CYS A 17 -1.20 -10.31 -0.27
N THR A 18 -2.50 -10.59 -0.18
CA THR A 18 -3.45 -10.51 -1.30
C THR A 18 -4.24 -9.20 -1.32
N VAL A 19 -3.81 -8.20 -0.51
CA VAL A 19 -4.54 -6.95 -0.31
C VAL A 19 -4.05 -5.86 -1.25
N ALA A 20 -4.99 -5.05 -1.72
CA ALA A 20 -4.73 -3.76 -2.34
C ALA A 20 -5.61 -2.72 -1.64
N LEU A 21 -5.01 -1.58 -1.28
CA LEU A 21 -5.68 -0.52 -0.53
C LEU A 21 -5.88 0.67 -1.46
N ALA A 22 -7.06 1.29 -1.44
CA ALA A 22 -7.36 2.46 -2.26
C ALA A 22 -8.17 3.48 -1.47
N ALA A 23 -7.88 4.76 -1.67
CA ALA A 23 -8.61 5.87 -1.04
C ALA A 23 -8.65 7.10 -1.94
N ASP A 24 -9.52 8.06 -1.60
CA ASP A 24 -9.69 9.31 -2.35
C ASP A 24 -8.72 10.41 -1.88
N SER A 25 -7.97 10.18 -0.80
CA SER A 25 -6.95 11.10 -0.26
C SER A 25 -5.63 10.38 0.05
N ASP A 26 -4.51 11.01 -0.28
CA ASP A 26 -3.16 10.49 0.01
C ASP A 26 -2.95 10.19 1.51
N LYS A 27 -3.48 11.05 2.39
CA LYS A 27 -3.38 10.87 3.84
C LYS A 27 -4.09 9.61 4.30
N GLU A 28 -5.31 9.38 3.84
CA GLU A 28 -6.11 8.20 4.20
C GLU A 28 -5.45 6.92 3.70
N LEU A 29 -4.98 6.93 2.46
CA LEU A 29 -4.26 5.80 1.87
C LEU A 29 -2.98 5.49 2.65
N LEU A 30 -2.22 6.53 3.02
CA LEU A 30 -0.97 6.36 3.76
C LEU A 30 -1.22 5.75 5.14
N GLU A 31 -2.18 6.26 5.89
CA GLU A 31 -2.47 5.73 7.22
C GLU A 31 -2.89 4.25 7.15
N ALA A 32 -3.73 3.89 6.18
CA ALA A 32 -4.11 2.49 5.96
C ALA A 32 -2.91 1.60 5.57
N ALA A 33 -2.05 2.09 4.69
CA ALA A 33 -0.84 1.36 4.26
C ALA A 33 0.16 1.16 5.41
N VAL A 34 0.36 2.19 6.23
CA VAL A 34 1.23 2.12 7.43
C VAL A 34 0.65 1.13 8.43
N GLN A 35 -0.65 1.17 8.70
CA GLN A 35 -1.28 0.20 9.60
C GLN A 35 -1.08 -1.24 9.12
N HIS A 36 -1.21 -1.50 7.82
CA HIS A 36 -0.94 -2.81 7.25
C HIS A 36 0.54 -3.21 7.39
N ALA A 37 1.47 -2.30 7.05
CA ALA A 37 2.91 -2.53 7.17
C ALA A 37 3.34 -2.84 8.61
N VAL A 38 2.80 -2.14 9.60
CA VAL A 38 3.13 -2.37 11.01
C VAL A 38 2.48 -3.66 11.53
N ALA A 39 1.18 -3.84 11.31
CA ALA A 39 0.46 -4.97 11.88
C ALA A 39 0.86 -6.32 11.24
N ILE A 40 1.06 -6.34 9.93
CA ILE A 40 1.29 -7.57 9.16
C ILE A 40 2.78 -7.78 8.90
N HIS A 41 3.50 -6.76 8.46
CA HIS A 41 4.93 -6.88 8.14
C HIS A 41 5.85 -6.55 9.33
N GLN A 42 5.29 -6.21 10.50
CA GLN A 42 6.04 -5.87 11.71
C GLN A 42 7.06 -4.74 11.48
N HIS A 43 6.85 -3.91 10.45
CA HIS A 43 7.65 -2.72 10.23
C HIS A 43 7.38 -1.70 11.34
N GLN A 44 8.36 -0.83 11.59
CA GLN A 44 8.18 0.27 12.52
C GLN A 44 7.59 1.48 11.79
N ASP A 45 6.61 2.15 12.40
CA ASP A 45 6.07 3.39 11.87
C ASP A 45 7.10 4.53 11.99
N THR A 46 7.89 4.72 10.93
CA THR A 46 8.91 5.75 10.82
C THR A 46 8.61 6.71 9.67
N PRO A 47 9.12 7.96 9.71
CA PRO A 47 9.00 8.89 8.59
C PRO A 47 9.56 8.34 7.27
N GLU A 48 10.63 7.54 7.37
CA GLU A 48 11.25 6.87 6.22
C GLU A 48 10.33 5.82 5.61
N LEU A 49 9.65 5.00 6.43
CA LEU A 49 8.66 4.03 5.94
C LEU A 49 7.51 4.76 5.25
N ARG A 50 6.97 5.82 5.87
CA ARG A 50 5.89 6.63 5.30
C ARG A 50 6.26 7.22 3.95
N THR A 51 7.49 7.72 3.83
CA THR A 51 8.00 8.28 2.57
C THR A 51 8.10 7.20 1.49
N GLN A 52 8.63 6.02 1.83
CA GLN A 52 8.69 4.88 0.90
C GLN A 52 7.29 4.45 0.44
N LEU A 53 6.32 4.31 1.35
CA LEU A 53 4.95 3.92 1.00
C LEU A 53 4.27 4.92 0.06
N GLN A 54 4.49 6.23 0.24
CA GLN A 54 3.96 7.25 -0.67
C GLN A 54 4.49 7.13 -2.09
N GLN A 55 5.75 6.71 -2.26
CA GLN A 55 6.34 6.49 -3.59
C GLN A 55 5.69 5.33 -4.34
N LEU A 56 4.98 4.44 -3.64
CA LEU A 56 4.28 3.30 -4.23
C LEU A 56 2.85 3.63 -4.66
N PHE A 57 2.37 4.86 -4.43
CA PHE A 57 1.02 5.23 -4.78
C PHE A 57 0.82 5.29 -6.29
N LYS A 58 -0.26 4.65 -6.74
CA LYS A 58 -0.68 4.62 -8.13
C LYS A 58 -2.03 5.30 -8.27
N VAL A 59 -2.23 5.99 -9.40
CA VAL A 59 -3.49 6.68 -9.70
C VAL A 59 -4.53 5.67 -10.18
N GLY A 60 -5.75 5.80 -9.67
CA GLY A 60 -6.91 5.01 -10.08
C GLY A 60 -7.33 3.97 -9.04
N THR A 61 -7.80 2.83 -9.54
CA THR A 61 -8.27 1.67 -8.76
C THR A 61 -7.33 0.50 -9.05
N PRO A 62 -6.96 -0.31 -8.04
CA PRO A 62 -6.14 -1.50 -8.27
C PRO A 62 -6.84 -2.46 -9.24
N PRO A 63 -6.09 -3.23 -10.03
CA PRO A 63 -6.67 -4.27 -10.89
C PRO A 63 -7.39 -5.32 -10.04
N VAL A 64 -8.47 -5.89 -10.58
CA VAL A 64 -9.21 -6.97 -9.90
C VAL A 64 -8.29 -8.17 -9.71
N GLU A 65 -7.62 -8.58 -10.78
CA GLU A 65 -6.60 -9.63 -10.73
C GLU A 65 -5.30 -9.11 -10.14
N ALA A 66 -4.56 -10.00 -9.48
CA ALA A 66 -3.22 -9.67 -9.02
C ALA A 66 -2.32 -9.42 -10.23
N PRO A 67 -1.46 -8.38 -10.19
CA PRO A 67 -0.47 -8.18 -11.24
C PRO A 67 0.43 -9.40 -11.36
N ALA A 68 0.80 -9.75 -12.59
CA ALA A 68 1.71 -10.87 -12.86
C ALA A 68 3.07 -10.60 -12.19
N LYS A 69 3.57 -11.58 -11.43
CA LYS A 69 4.87 -11.54 -10.78
C LYS A 69 6.01 -11.78 -11.76
#